data_AF-A0A8H7EQX4-F1
#
_entry.id   AF-A0A8H7EQX4-F1
#
_cell.length_a   1.000
_cell.length_b   1.000
_cell.length_c   1.000
_cell.angle_alpha   90.00
_cell.angle_beta   90.00
_cell.angle_gamma   90.00
#
_symmetry.space_group_name_H-M   'P 1'
#
loop_
_entity.id
_entity.type
_entity.pdbx_description
1 polymer ?
#
loop_
_entity_poly.entity_id
_entity_poly.type
_entity_poly.pdbx_seq_one_letter_code
_entity_poly.pdbx_strand_id
1 'polypeptide(L)'
;MHDRGLFDHFGSQHAEVHKEEEEEGHKGSFTHELIAGAAAYEAVKAYNEHCEKNGKPVEHARTKQLLAGFAAGALDKLIETKGLDYLDKKRAEKHAEEQLHKYADDELQIN
;
A
#
# COMPACT_ATOMS: atom_id res chain seq x y z
N MET A 1 -19.25 -0.34 8.05
CA MET A 1 -18.01 -1.05 7.68
C MET A 1 -17.40 -0.28 6.52
N HIS A 2 -16.22 0.28 6.75
CA HIS A 2 -15.62 1.40 6.01
C HIS A 2 -14.78 0.94 4.81
N ASP A 3 -15.39 0.27 3.83
CA ASP A 3 -14.67 -0.06 2.59
C ASP A 3 -14.52 1.14 1.64
N ARG A 4 -15.22 2.25 1.93
CA ARG A 4 -15.14 3.47 1.10
C ARG A 4 -13.84 4.26 1.24
N GLY A 5 -13.06 4.06 2.31
CA GLY A 5 -11.80 4.81 2.51
C GLY A 5 -10.62 4.24 1.74
N LEU A 6 -10.43 2.91 1.78
CA LEU A 6 -9.30 2.22 1.13
C LEU A 6 -9.30 2.41 -0.39
N PHE A 7 -10.45 2.20 -1.02
CA PHE A 7 -10.58 2.24 -2.47
C PHE A 7 -10.45 3.67 -3.02
N ASP A 8 -11.02 4.65 -2.31
CA ASP A 8 -10.90 6.06 -2.67
C ASP A 8 -9.46 6.58 -2.48
N HIS A 9 -8.72 6.06 -1.49
CA HIS A 9 -7.38 6.54 -1.17
C HIS A 9 -6.27 5.89 -2.03
N PHE A 10 -6.36 4.58 -2.30
CA PHE A 10 -5.26 3.83 -2.95
C PHE A 10 -5.69 3.04 -4.20
N GLY A 11 -7.00 2.94 -4.48
CA GLY A 11 -7.52 2.02 -5.49
C GLY A 11 -7.11 2.36 -6.93
N SER A 12 -6.94 3.64 -7.27
CA SER A 12 -6.51 4.04 -8.63
C SER A 12 -5.09 3.56 -8.93
N GLN A 13 -4.16 3.84 -8.02
CA GLN A 13 -2.73 3.48 -8.14
C GLN A 13 -2.56 1.96 -8.24
N HIS A 14 -3.29 1.21 -7.40
CA HIS A 14 -3.31 -0.26 -7.45
C HIS A 14 -3.82 -0.78 -8.80
N ALA A 15 -4.95 -0.26 -9.29
CA ALA A 15 -5.52 -0.70 -10.56
C ALA A 15 -4.59 -0.39 -11.75
N GLU A 16 -3.92 0.76 -11.75
CA GLU A 16 -2.98 1.15 -12.81
C GLU A 16 -1.74 0.25 -12.86
N VAL A 17 -1.15 -0.11 -11.71
CA VAL A 17 0.01 -1.04 -11.65
C VAL A 17 -0.32 -2.43 -12.22
N HIS A 18 -1.57 -2.87 -12.08
CA HIS A 18 -2.04 -4.18 -12.54
C HIS A 18 -2.57 -4.19 -13.98
N LYS A 19 -3.15 -3.08 -14.48
CA LYS A 19 -3.63 -2.99 -15.89
C LYS A 19 -2.51 -3.17 -16.91
N GLU A 20 -1.35 -2.58 -16.67
CA GLU A 20 -0.18 -2.75 -17.56
C GLU A 20 0.41 -4.17 -17.53
N GLU A 21 0.03 -5.01 -16.57
CA GLU A 21 0.39 -6.43 -16.52
C GLU A 21 -0.45 -7.28 -17.48
N GLU A 22 -1.70 -6.85 -17.76
CA GLU A 22 -2.60 -7.52 -18.71
C GLU A 22 -2.36 -7.08 -20.16
N GLU A 23 -1.88 -5.86 -20.39
CA GLU A 23 -1.44 -5.40 -21.71
C GLU A 23 0.05 -5.70 -21.93
N GLU A 24 0.33 -6.92 -22.43
CA GLU A 24 1.66 -7.34 -22.90
C GLU A 24 2.20 -6.42 -24.02
N GLY A 25 2.74 -5.24 -23.69
CA GLY A 25 3.24 -4.37 -24.76
C GLY A 25 3.91 -3.06 -24.37
N HIS A 26 3.52 -2.38 -23.29
CA HIS A 26 4.05 -1.05 -23.00
C HIS A 26 4.95 -1.06 -21.77
N LYS A 27 6.26 -1.00 -22.02
CA LYS A 27 7.27 -0.71 -20.98
C LYS A 27 7.21 0.77 -20.59
N GLY A 28 6.13 1.18 -19.94
CA GLY A 28 6.09 2.44 -19.20
C GLY A 28 6.94 2.27 -17.94
N SER A 29 7.89 3.17 -17.70
CA SER A 29 8.55 3.21 -16.40
C SER A 29 7.52 3.60 -15.34
N PHE A 30 7.20 2.72 -14.40
CA PHE A 30 6.31 3.04 -13.29
C PHE A 30 6.93 4.11 -12.40
N THR A 31 6.12 5.08 -11.96
CA THR A 31 6.59 6.07 -10.98
C THR A 31 6.60 5.43 -9.58
N HIS A 32 7.53 5.89 -8.73
CA HIS A 32 7.60 5.47 -7.34
C HIS A 32 6.31 5.77 -6.56
N GLU A 33 5.56 6.83 -6.93
CA GLU A 33 4.25 7.17 -6.38
C GLU A 33 3.18 6.12 -6.70
N LEU A 34 3.15 5.62 -7.94
CA LEU A 34 2.20 4.61 -8.36
C LEU A 34 2.46 3.27 -7.64
N ILE A 35 3.72 2.87 -7.58
CA ILE A 35 4.16 1.66 -6.86
C ILE A 35 3.92 1.79 -5.36
N ALA A 36 4.21 2.95 -4.77
CA ALA A 36 3.93 3.24 -3.36
C ALA A 36 2.44 3.10 -3.05
N GLY A 37 1.58 3.67 -3.90
CA GLY A 37 0.13 3.57 -3.76
C GLY A 37 -0.40 2.15 -3.83
N ALA A 38 0.08 1.37 -4.79
CA ALA A 38 -0.26 -0.04 -4.91
C ALA A 38 0.22 -0.85 -3.69
N ALA A 39 1.43 -0.57 -3.17
CA ALA A 39 1.94 -1.21 -1.95
C ALA A 39 1.09 -0.83 -0.71
N ALA A 40 0.71 0.43 -0.58
CA ALA A 40 -0.15 0.90 0.51
C ALA A 40 -1.55 0.26 0.43
N TYR A 41 -2.14 0.11 -0.77
CA TYR A 41 -3.41 -0.60 -0.96
C TYR A 41 -3.34 -2.05 -0.46
N GLU A 42 -2.33 -2.81 -0.92
CA GLU A 42 -2.13 -4.20 -0.50
C GLU A 42 -1.90 -4.29 1.00
N ALA A 43 -1.20 -3.32 1.59
CA ALA A 43 -0.94 -3.28 3.02
C ALA A 43 -2.20 -3.08 3.86
N VAL A 44 -3.05 -2.12 3.48
CA VAL A 44 -4.32 -1.87 4.17
C VAL A 44 -5.27 -3.05 3.99
N LYS A 45 -5.33 -3.64 2.79
CA LYS A 45 -6.11 -4.86 2.54
C LYS A 45 -5.65 -6.02 3.44
N ALA A 46 -4.36 -6.30 3.49
CA ALA A 46 -3.80 -7.35 4.35
C ALA A 46 -4.04 -7.09 5.84
N TYR A 47 -3.98 -5.82 6.26
CA TYR A 47 -4.33 -5.41 7.62
C TYR A 47 -5.82 -5.64 7.93
N ASN A 48 -6.72 -5.31 7.01
CA ASN A 48 -8.14 -5.55 7.19
C ASN A 48 -8.43 -7.05 7.32
N GLU A 49 -7.86 -7.88 6.44
CA GLU A 49 -7.97 -9.34 6.55
C GLU A 49 -7.38 -9.87 7.86
N HIS A 50 -6.27 -9.30 8.33
CA HIS A 50 -5.69 -9.63 9.63
C HIS A 50 -6.66 -9.30 10.77
N CYS A 51 -7.31 -8.14 10.72
CA CYS A 51 -8.28 -7.70 11.71
C CYS A 51 -9.56 -8.54 11.71
N GLU A 52 -10.03 -8.98 10.54
CA GLU A 52 -11.18 -9.89 10.46
C GLU A 52 -10.89 -11.24 11.12
N LYS A 53 -9.66 -11.74 10.99
CA LYS A 53 -9.24 -13.04 11.53
C LYS A 53 -8.85 -12.97 13.01
N ASN A 54 -8.23 -11.88 13.46
CA ASN A 54 -7.57 -11.78 14.77
C ASN A 54 -8.14 -10.67 15.67
N GLY A 55 -9.06 -9.85 15.16
CA GLY A 55 -9.50 -8.61 15.80
C GLY A 55 -8.56 -7.43 15.52
N LYS A 56 -9.06 -6.22 15.74
CA LYS A 56 -8.25 -5.00 15.59
C LYS A 56 -7.19 -4.92 16.69
N PRO A 57 -5.95 -4.52 16.39
CA PRO A 57 -4.97 -4.20 17.43
C PRO A 57 -5.49 -3.10 18.35
N VAL A 58 -5.20 -3.23 19.65
CA VAL A 58 -5.58 -2.23 20.66
C VAL A 58 -4.67 -1.00 20.59
N GLU A 59 -3.40 -1.20 20.25
CA GLU A 59 -2.37 -0.17 20.28
C GLU A 59 -2.14 0.43 18.89
N HIS A 60 -2.17 1.75 18.77
CA HIS A 60 -1.86 2.48 17.53
C HIS A 60 -0.49 2.10 16.96
N ALA A 61 0.50 1.91 17.83
CA ALA A 61 1.84 1.50 17.44
C ALA A 61 1.83 0.13 16.75
N ARG A 62 0.98 -0.80 17.21
CA ARG A 62 0.86 -2.13 16.63
C ARG A 62 0.15 -2.11 15.27
N THR A 63 -0.84 -1.23 15.09
CA THR A 63 -1.45 -0.97 13.77
C THR A 63 -0.42 -0.46 12.77
N LYS A 64 0.38 0.55 13.15
CA LYS A 64 1.43 1.10 12.27
C LYS A 64 2.50 0.05 11.92
N GLN A 65 2.90 -0.77 12.89
CA GLN A 65 3.86 -1.87 12.65
C GLN A 65 3.32 -2.92 11.67
N LEU A 66 2.05 -3.31 11.79
CA LEU A 66 1.45 -4.27 10.87
C LEU A 66 1.36 -3.69 9.45
N LEU A 67 0.86 -2.45 9.32
CA LEU A 67 0.76 -1.77 8.02
C LEU A 67 2.14 -1.61 7.37
N ALA A 68 3.16 -1.19 8.11
CA ALA A 68 4.52 -1.06 7.61
C ALA A 68 5.08 -2.41 7.14
N GLY A 69 4.85 -3.48 7.91
CA GLY A 69 5.29 -4.83 7.54
C GLY A 69 4.62 -5.32 6.25
N PHE A 70 3.31 -5.10 6.10
CA PHE A 70 2.60 -5.48 4.89
C PHE A 70 3.01 -4.62 3.68
N ALA A 71 3.23 -3.31 3.85
CA ALA A 71 3.69 -2.45 2.77
C ALA A 71 5.10 -2.81 2.32
N ALA A 72 6.02 -3.12 3.23
CA ALA A 72 7.36 -3.56 2.87
C ALA A 72 7.32 -4.82 1.99
N GLY A 73 6.52 -5.82 2.38
CA GLY A 73 6.36 -7.05 1.59
C GLY A 73 5.69 -6.82 0.24
N ALA A 74 4.65 -5.98 0.19
CA ALA A 74 3.97 -5.63 -1.06
C ALA A 74 4.90 -4.85 -2.00
N LEU A 75 5.64 -3.88 -1.46
CA LEU A 75 6.58 -3.05 -2.20
C LEU A 75 7.72 -3.89 -2.78
N ASP A 76 8.33 -4.79 -2.00
CA ASP A 76 9.38 -5.68 -2.50
C ASP A 76 8.87 -6.52 -3.68
N LYS A 77 7.67 -7.11 -3.57
CA LYS A 77 7.06 -7.87 -4.66
C LYS A 77 6.81 -7.02 -5.90
N LEU A 78 6.28 -5.80 -5.73
CA LEU A 78 6.03 -4.88 -6.85
C LEU A 78 7.33 -4.41 -7.49
N ILE A 79 8.39 -4.18 -6.73
CA ILE A 79 9.70 -3.80 -7.28
C ILE A 79 10.30 -4.93 -8.09
N GLU A 80 10.24 -6.16 -7.59
CA GLU A 80 10.73 -7.36 -8.28
C GLU A 80 10.04 -7.57 -9.64
N THR A 81 8.73 -7.28 -9.72
CA THR A 81 7.96 -7.51 -10.95
C THR A 81 7.92 -6.29 -11.89
N LYS A 82 7.97 -5.07 -11.35
CA LYS A 82 7.80 -3.82 -12.10
C LYS A 82 9.11 -3.09 -12.41
N GLY A 83 10.22 -3.47 -11.75
CA GLY A 83 11.57 -3.05 -12.11
C GLY A 83 11.92 -1.58 -11.79
N LEU A 84 11.98 -1.24 -10.49
CA LEU A 84 12.48 0.07 -10.03
C LEU A 84 14.00 0.08 -9.80
N ASP A 85 14.64 1.24 -10.02
CA ASP A 85 16.02 1.45 -9.58
C ASP A 85 16.10 1.68 -8.05
N TYR A 86 17.32 1.73 -7.49
CA TYR A 86 17.53 1.87 -6.04
C TYR A 86 16.97 3.19 -5.47
N LEU A 87 17.06 4.29 -6.22
CA LEU A 87 16.58 5.60 -5.78
C LEU A 87 15.05 5.64 -5.79
N ASP A 88 14.43 5.08 -6.83
CA ASP A 88 12.99 4.95 -6.94
C ASP A 88 12.42 4.00 -5.89
N LYS A 89 13.11 2.91 -5.56
CA LYS A 89 12.77 2.05 -4.41
C LYS A 89 12.67 2.86 -3.12
N LYS A 90 13.69 3.65 -2.80
CA LYS A 90 13.71 4.43 -1.55
C LYS A 90 12.62 5.50 -1.49
N ARG A 91 12.29 6.11 -2.62
CA ARG A 91 11.17 7.05 -2.71
C ARG A 91 9.82 6.35 -2.57
N ALA A 92 9.66 5.18 -3.18
CA ALA A 92 8.44 4.39 -3.09
C ALA A 92 8.20 3.92 -1.65
N GLU A 93 9.25 3.47 -0.96
CA GLU A 93 9.22 3.10 0.47
C GLU A 93 8.71 4.26 1.32
N LYS A 94 9.32 5.44 1.17
CA LYS A 94 8.92 6.65 1.92
C LYS A 94 7.49 7.08 1.62
N HIS A 95 7.08 7.07 0.34
CA HIS A 95 5.71 7.45 -0.02
C HIS A 95 4.68 6.45 0.49
N ALA A 96 4.95 5.15 0.45
CA ALA A 96 4.04 4.13 1.00
C ALA A 96 3.89 4.31 2.52
N GLU A 97 4.98 4.57 3.23
CA GLU A 97 4.95 4.86 4.67
C GLU A 97 4.13 6.13 4.98
N GLU A 98 4.35 7.22 4.25
CA GLU A 98 3.61 8.48 4.44
C GLU A 98 2.10 8.30 4.19
N GLN A 99 1.75 7.55 3.16
CA GLN A 99 0.38 7.20 2.81
C GLN A 99 -0.30 6.37 3.92
N LEU A 100 0.39 5.34 4.41
CA LEU A 100 -0.10 4.51 5.50
C LEU A 100 -0.19 5.26 6.84
N HIS A 101 0.74 6.19 7.10
CA HIS A 101 0.68 7.02 8.30
C HIS A 101 -0.58 7.89 8.30
N LYS A 102 -0.88 8.57 7.18
CA LYS A 102 -2.11 9.36 7.02
C LYS A 102 -3.34 8.47 7.22
N TYR A 103 -3.38 7.33 6.54
CA TYR A 103 -4.50 6.38 6.68
C TYR A 103 -4.68 5.90 8.12
N ALA A 104 -3.60 5.50 8.79
CA ALA A 104 -3.65 5.02 10.16
C ALA A 104 -4.07 6.12 11.14
N ASP A 105 -3.57 7.34 10.97
CA ASP A 105 -3.96 8.47 11.81
C ASP A 105 -5.45 8.82 11.60
N ASP A 106 -5.96 8.79 10.37
CA ASP A 106 -7.37 9.03 10.05
C ASP A 106 -8.30 7.94 10.63
N GLU A 107 -7.99 6.65 10.43
CA GLU A 107 -8.78 5.53 10.96
C GLU A 107 -8.83 5.51 12.49
N LEU A 108 -7.76 5.97 13.13
CA LEU A 108 -7.62 5.96 14.57
C LEU A 108 -8.12 7.26 15.24
N GLN A 109 -8.55 8.27 14.46
CA GLN A 109 -9.11 9.53 14.94
C GLN A 109 -10.63 9.50 15.22
N ILE A 110 -11.28 8.36 15.11
CA ILE A 110 -12.72 8.24 15.43
C ILE A 110 -12.89 8.13 16.96
N ASN A 111 -13.15 9.28 17.60
CA ASN A 111 -13.77 9.40 18.93
C ASN A 111 -15.24 8.95 18.90
#